data_AF-A0A1F9V6U1-F1
#
_entry.id   AF-A0A1F9V6U1-F1
#
_cell.length_a   1.000
_cell.length_b   1.000
_cell.length_c   1.000
_cell.angle_alpha   90.00
_cell.angle_beta   90.00
_cell.angle_gamma   90.00
#
_symmetry.space_group_name_H-M   'P 1'
#
loop_
_entity.id
_entity.type
_entity.pdbx_description
1 polymer ?
#
loop_
_entity_poly.entity_id
_entity_poly.type
_entity_poly.pdbx_seq_one_letter_code
_entity_poly.pdbx_strand_id
1 'polypeptide(L)' 'MAKTTFAVRIDSKLAELIRSFCNSHGIKQNFFVEKALQDRIEEEELKEDLLDFKKQRADEKKAISFEEYLHLRKSVSA' A
#
# COMPACT_ATOMS: atom_id res chain seq x y z
N MET A 1 -15.15 -11.47 -6.39
CA MET A 1 -14.45 -10.67 -7.42
C MET A 1 -14.02 -11.61 -8.55
N ALA A 2 -14.01 -11.13 -9.80
CA ALA A 2 -13.52 -11.92 -10.93
C ALA A 2 -12.01 -12.17 -10.79
N LYS A 3 -11.57 -13.40 -11.09
CA LYS A 3 -10.14 -13.76 -11.10
C LYS A 3 -9.62 -13.64 -12.53
N THR A 4 -8.46 -13.02 -12.69
CA THR A 4 -7.77 -12.85 -13.97
C THR A 4 -6.39 -13.50 -13.89
N THR A 5 -5.91 -14.06 -15.00
CA THR A 5 -4.55 -14.62 -15.07
C THR A 5 -3.54 -13.50 -15.28
N PHE A 6 -2.54 -13.44 -14.40
CA PHE A 6 -1.36 -12.60 -14.54
C PHE A 6 -0.14 -13.49 -14.76
N ALA A 7 0.52 -13.38 -15.92
CA ALA A 7 1.64 -14.23 -16.30
C ALA A 7 2.95 -13.42 -16.28
N VAL A 8 3.88 -13.82 -15.40
CA VAL A 8 5.21 -13.23 -15.28
C VAL A 8 6.27 -14.32 -15.21
N ARG A 9 7.48 -14.01 -15.69
CA ARG A 9 8.64 -14.88 -15.52
C ARG A 9 9.30 -14.57 -14.19
N ILE A 10 9.58 -15.61 -13.41
CA ILE A 10 10.32 -15.53 -12.15
C ILE A 10 11.48 -16.50 -12.17
N ASP A 11 12.44 -16.29 -11.28
CA ASP A 11 13.56 -17.20 -11.09
C ASP A 11 13.07 -18.61 -10.69
N SER A 12 13.70 -19.65 -11.23
CA SER A 12 13.27 -21.03 -11.02
C SER A 12 13.45 -21.48 -9.57
N LYS A 13 14.49 -21.02 -8.87
CA LYS A 13 14.73 -21.35 -7.46
C LYS A 13 13.69 -20.69 -6.58
N LEU A 14 13.29 -19.46 -6.91
CA LEU A 14 12.20 -18.77 -6.19
C LEU A 14 10.87 -19.52 -6.35
N ALA A 15 10.56 -20.01 -7.55
CA ALA A 15 9.36 -20.81 -7.79
C ALA A 15 9.34 -22.10 -6.94
N GLU A 16 10.48 -22.79 -6.83
CA GLU A 16 10.63 -23.98 -5.98
C GLU A 16 10.52 -23.65 -4.49
N LEU A 17 11.09 -22.52 -4.07
CA LEU A 17 10.98 -22.04 -2.70
C LEU A 17 9.52 -21.75 -2.32
N ILE A 18 8.78 -21.02 -3.16
CA ILE A 18 7.36 -20.72 -2.93
C ILE A 18 6.56 -22.01 -2.85
N ARG A 19 6.81 -22.96 -3.76
CA ARG A 19 6.13 -24.25 -3.76
C ARG A 19 6.38 -25.04 -2.48
N SER A 20 7.65 -25.18 -2.08
CA SER A 20 8.01 -25.93 -0.87
C SER A 20 7.48 -25.28 0.40
N PHE A 21 7.56 -23.95 0.50
CA PHE A 21 7.01 -23.18 1.61
C PHE A 21 5.48 -23.32 1.73
N CYS A 22 4.76 -23.15 0.62
CA CYS A 22 3.29 -23.28 0.61
C CYS A 22 2.86 -24.69 0.98
N ASN A 23 3.55 -25.71 0.45
CA ASN A 23 3.25 -27.10 0.76
C ASN A 23 3.51 -27.45 2.22
N SER A 24 4.62 -26.98 2.82
CA SER A 24 4.95 -27.27 4.22
C SER A 24 4.01 -26.59 5.23
N HIS A 25 3.41 -25.46 4.86
CA HIS A 25 2.48 -24.71 5.71
C HIS A 25 1.00 -24.97 5.39
N GLY A 26 0.69 -25.81 4.40
CA GLY A 26 -0.69 -26.09 3.98
C GLY A 26 -1.39 -24.89 3.33
N ILE A 27 -0.63 -23.99 2.71
CA ILE A 27 -1.14 -22.74 2.10
C ILE A 27 -1.28 -22.92 0.58
N LYS A 28 -2.33 -22.36 -0.01
CA LYS A 28 -2.49 -22.33 -1.47
C LYS A 28 -1.53 -21.31 -2.08
N GLN A 29 -0.73 -21.73 -3.07
CA GLN A 29 0.23 -20.85 -3.76
C GLN A 29 -0.43 -19.59 -4.34
N ASN A 30 -1.57 -19.71 -5.01
CA ASN A 30 -2.27 -18.54 -5.56
C ASN A 30 -2.66 -17.53 -4.47
N PHE A 31 -3.11 -18.01 -3.31
CA PHE A 31 -3.46 -17.13 -2.19
C PHE A 31 -2.22 -16.45 -1.61
N PHE A 32 -1.14 -17.21 -1.43
CA PHE A 32 0.13 -16.66 -0.93
C PHE A 32 0.68 -15.57 -1.86
N VAL A 33 0.73 -15.84 -3.17
CA VAL A 33 1.24 -14.87 -4.15
C VAL A 33 0.34 -13.64 -4.24
N GLU A 34 -0.98 -13.83 -4.27
CA GLU A 34 -1.94 -12.72 -4.29
C GLU A 34 -1.78 -11.81 -3.06
N LYS A 35 -1.66 -12.42 -1.87
CA LYS A 35 -1.48 -11.68 -0.62
C LYS A 35 -0.13 -10.97 -0.57
N ALA A 36 0.95 -11.65 -0.93
CA ALA A 36 2.29 -11.06 -0.95
C ALA A 36 2.39 -9.87 -1.93
N LEU A 37 1.73 -9.94 -3.09
CA LEU A 37 1.68 -8.81 -4.02
C LEU A 37 0.88 -7.64 -3.46
N GLN A 38 -0.27 -7.90 -2.83
CA GLN A 38 -1.06 -6.86 -2.18
C GLN A 38 -0.26 -6.15 -1.08
N ASP A 39 0.34 -6.92 -0.16
CA ASP A 39 1.09 -6.38 0.97
C ASP A 39 2.28 -5.55 0.47
N ARG A 40 2.97 -6.01 -0.60
CA ARG A 40 4.09 -5.26 -1.17
C ARG A 40 3.67 -3.95 -1.83
N ILE A 41 2.49 -3.90 -2.44
CA ILE A 41 1.93 -2.66 -3.00
C ILE A 41 1.61 -1.67 -1.87
N GLU A 42 0.90 -2.12 -0.84
CA GLU A 42 0.54 -1.30 0.33
C GLU A 42 1.79 -0.71 1.01
N GLU A 43 2.88 -1.47 1.11
CA GLU A 43 4.16 -0.99 1.64
C GLU A 43 4.80 0.13 0.80
N GLU A 44 4.81 0.00 -0.53
CA GLU A 44 5.40 1.03 -1.40
C GLU A 44 4.51 2.29 -1.46
N GLU A 45 3.19 2.15 -1.47
CA GLU A 45 2.26 3.29 -1.35
C GLU A 45 2.48 4.06 -0.04
N LEU A 46 2.54 3.36 1.10
CA LEU A 46 2.81 3.98 2.39
C LEU A 46 4.16 4.73 2.41
N LYS A 47 5.17 4.16 1.76
CA LYS A 47 6.48 4.78 1.67
C LYS A 47 6.45 6.05 0.81
N GLU A 48 5.70 6.07 -0.29
CA GLU A 48 5.49 7.26 -1.10
C GLU A 48 4.77 8.35 -0.31
N ASP A 49 3.69 8.01 0.41
CA ASP A 49 2.96 8.93 1.27
C ASP A 49 3.87 9.57 2.33
N LEU A 50 4.69 8.76 3.00
CA LEU A 50 5.65 9.25 4.01
C LEU A 50 6.70 10.19 3.40
N LEU A 51 7.16 9.92 2.19
CA LEU A 51 8.09 10.80 1.50
C LEU A 51 7.43 12.14 1.15
N ASP A 52 6.17 12.12 0.73
CA ASP A 52 5.43 13.33 0.42
C ASP A 52 5.13 14.16 1.66
N PHE A 53 4.73 13.54 2.78
CA PHE A 53 4.64 14.23 4.07
C PHE A 53 5.97 14.89 4.46
N LYS A 54 7.09 14.19 4.27
CA LYS A 54 8.42 14.75 4.57
C LYS A 54 8.75 15.94 3.69
N LYS A 55 8.39 15.93 2.40
CA LYS A 55 8.58 17.07 1.49
C LYS A 55 7.71 18.25 1.90
N GLN A 56 6.45 17.99 2.27
CA GLN A 56 5.46 19.01 2.63
C GLN A 56 5.65 19.60 4.03
N ARG A 57 6.56 19.06 4.86
CA ARG A 57 6.89 19.65 6.18
C ARG A 57 7.23 21.14 6.13
N ALA A 58 7.85 21.60 5.04
CA ALA A 58 8.17 23.02 4.89
C ALA A 58 6.92 23.91 4.78
N ASP A 59 5.82 23.37 4.27
CA ASP A 59 4.55 24.07 4.08
C ASP A 59 3.68 24.07 5.33
N GLU A 60 3.99 23.26 6.36
CA GLU A 60 3.31 23.30 7.67
C GLU A 60 3.33 24.72 8.27
N LYS A 61 4.41 25.47 8.08
CA LYS A 61 4.53 26.86 8.56
C LYS A 61 3.56 27.83 7.87
N LYS A 62 3.06 27.47 6.69
CA LYS A 62 2.10 28.27 5.92
C LYS A 62 0.66 27.82 6.19
N ALA A 63 0.46 26.72 6.91
CA ALA A 63 -0.86 26.22 7.23
C ALA A 63 -1.55 27.13 8.25
N ILE A 64 -2.86 27.32 8.07
CA ILE A 64 -3.72 27.94 9.09
C ILE A 64 -3.88 27.00 10.28
N SER A 65 -4.24 27.54 11.43
CA SER A 65 -4.53 26.71 12.60
C SER A 65 -5.77 25.84 12.38
N PHE A 66 -5.85 24.72 13.11
CA PHE A 66 -7.01 23.84 13.05
C PHE A 66 -8.32 24.56 13.45
N GLU A 67 -8.26 25.47 14.41
CA GLU A 67 -9.40 26.28 14.85
C GLU A 67 -9.89 27.22 13.74
N GLU A 68 -8.98 27.95 13.09
CA GLU A 68 -9.29 28.81 11.94
C GLU A 68 -9.92 28.02 10.79
N TYR A 69 -9.38 26.82 10.50
CA TYR A 69 -9.95 25.92 9.51
C TYR A 69 -11.40 25.52 9.83
N LEU A 70 -11.69 25.16 11.09
CA LEU A 70 -13.04 24.78 11.52
C LEU A 70 -14.04 25.94 11.40
N HIS A 71 -13.61 27.16 11.69
CA HIS A 71 -14.44 28.35 11.52
C HIS A 71 -14.77 28.61 10.04
N LEU A 72 -13.76 28.56 9.17
CA LEU A 72 -13.96 28.71 7.71
C LEU A 72 -14.91 27.64 7.16
N ARG A 73 -14.71 26.38 7.52
CA ARG A 73 -15.54 25.27 7.03
C ARG A 73 -17.02 25.42 7.41
N LYS A 74 -17.31 25.86 8.65
CA LYS A 74 -18.68 26.08 9.12
C LYS A 74 -19.35 27.28 8.42
N SER A 75 -18.58 28.32 8.09
CA SER A 75 -19.10 29.52 7.40
C SER A 75 -19.49 29.28 5.94
N VAL A 76 -18.93 28.25 5.29
CA VAL A 76 -19.20 27.90 3.88
C VAL A 76 -20.41 26.95 3.74
N SER A 77 -20.88 26.36 4.84
CA SER A 77 -22.02 25.42 4.86
C SER A 77 -23.34 26.07 5.30
N ALA A 78 -23.38 27.41 5.41
CA ALA A 78 -24.55 28.23 5.71
C ALA A 78 -24.90 29.11 4.50
#